data_AF-A0A3R9MJW1-F1
#
_entry.id   AF-A0A3R9MJW1-F1
#
_cell.length_a   1.000
_cell.length_b   1.000
_cell.length_c   1.000
_cell.angle_alpha   90.00
_cell.angle_beta   90.00
_cell.angle_gamma   90.00
#
_symmetry.space_group_name_H-M   'P 1'
#
loop_
_entity.id
_entity.type
_entity.pdbx_description
1 polymer ?
#
loop_
_entity_poly.entity_id
_entity_poly.type
_entity_poly.pdbx_seq_one_letter_code
_entity_poly.pdbx_strand_id
1 'polypeptide(L)'
;MYPFVYNPPTGRYATCLRQVSNAQRFASQYNICSSCVVYLIFTSVMPLYHLLYQSYASEEFTGRELPTLLRQSSLVNQAVEVTGLLLYTPDGRFAQLLEGRKQHVLEVYERIVRDSRNHTCEVLMEGPWSKRSFSYWCVGLSDCAVVPEGLPLTCVNFRQLPDLLTKVAPTRPMLVHRLLSFVEPFLTNPTY
;
A
#
# COMPACT_ATOMS: atom_id res chain seq x y z
N MET A 1 -19.06 -11.12 50.10
CA MET A 1 -20.08 -10.73 49.12
C MET A 1 -19.75 -9.31 48.67
N TYR A 2 -18.98 -9.17 47.58
CA TYR A 2 -18.65 -7.86 46.98
C TYR A 2 -19.44 -7.72 45.67
N PRO A 3 -20.14 -6.60 45.43
CA PRO A 3 -20.87 -6.41 44.18
C PRO A 3 -19.87 -6.03 43.07
N PHE A 4 -19.87 -6.80 41.98
CA PHE A 4 -19.19 -6.41 40.75
C PHE A 4 -19.94 -5.23 40.13
N VAL A 5 -19.35 -4.04 40.20
CA VAL A 5 -19.81 -2.86 39.47
C VAL A 5 -19.39 -3.02 38.01
N TYR A 6 -20.36 -3.26 37.13
CA TYR A 6 -20.14 -3.29 35.68
C TYR A 6 -19.86 -1.87 35.17
N ASN A 7 -18.61 -1.60 34.82
CA ASN A 7 -18.22 -0.35 34.17
C ASN A 7 -18.34 -0.54 32.65
N PRO A 8 -19.20 0.23 31.94
CA PRO A 8 -19.34 0.10 30.50
C PRO A 8 -18.04 0.51 29.78
N PRO A 9 -17.67 -0.15 28.67
CA PRO A 9 -16.42 0.11 27.98
C PRO A 9 -16.43 1.50 27.33
N THR A 10 -15.51 2.37 27.75
CA THR A 10 -15.24 3.67 27.11
C THR A 10 -14.13 3.50 26.06
N GLY A 11 -14.34 4.03 24.85
CA GLY A 11 -13.38 3.98 23.74
C GLY A 11 -13.96 3.49 22.41
N ARG A 12 -13.08 3.18 21.44
CA ARG A 12 -13.41 2.80 20.03
C ARG A 12 -14.48 1.71 19.89
N TYR A 13 -14.62 0.84 20.90
CA TYR A 13 -15.69 -0.16 20.98
C TYR A 13 -17.09 0.45 21.10
N ALA A 14 -17.26 1.53 21.87
CA ALA A 14 -18.54 2.24 21.98
C ALA A 14 -18.92 2.94 20.67
N THR A 15 -17.94 3.42 19.91
CA THR A 15 -18.15 4.02 18.57
C THR A 15 -18.56 2.96 17.56
N CYS A 16 -17.91 1.79 17.57
CA CYS A 16 -18.26 0.64 16.74
C CYS A 16 -19.68 0.14 17.06
N LEU A 17 -20.01 -0.04 18.34
CA LEU A 17 -21.34 -0.44 18.78
C LEU A 17 -22.40 0.58 18.35
N ARG A 18 -22.15 1.90 18.49
CA ARG A 18 -23.07 2.94 17.98
C ARG A 18 -23.26 2.88 16.47
N GLN A 19 -22.21 2.61 15.70
CA GLN A 19 -22.31 2.47 14.24
C GLN A 19 -23.14 1.24 13.85
N VAL A 20 -22.96 0.11 14.53
CA VAL A 20 -23.77 -1.11 14.35
C VAL A 20 -25.24 -0.84 14.69
N SER A 21 -25.51 -0.20 15.82
CA SER A 21 -26.88 0.17 16.23
C SER A 21 -27.56 1.10 15.23
N ASN A 22 -26.82 2.07 14.67
CA ASN A 22 -27.34 3.01 13.69
C ASN A 22 -27.57 2.34 12.33
N ALA A 23 -26.67 1.45 11.90
CA ALA A 23 -26.83 0.69 10.66
C ALA A 23 -28.03 -0.27 10.73
N GLN A 24 -28.27 -0.92 11.87
CA GLN A 24 -29.45 -1.77 12.09
C GLN A 24 -30.76 -0.96 12.05
N ARG A 25 -30.79 0.23 12.65
CA ARG A 25 -31.95 1.13 12.60
C ARG A 25 -32.24 1.62 11.18
N PHE A 26 -31.19 1.99 10.43
CA PHE A 26 -31.32 2.42 9.04
C PHE A 26 -31.81 1.28 8.13
N ALA A 27 -31.30 0.07 8.33
CA ALA A 27 -31.75 -1.10 7.60
C ALA A 27 -33.22 -1.49 7.84
N SER A 28 -33.68 -1.36 9.09
CA SER A 28 -35.08 -1.56 9.45
C SER A 28 -36.01 -0.52 8.81
N GLN A 29 -35.52 0.69 8.55
CA GLN A 29 -36.29 1.77 7.92
C GLN A 29 -36.49 1.55 6.41
N TYR A 30 -35.59 0.81 5.74
CA TYR A 30 -35.60 0.61 4.28
C TYR A 30 -35.80 -0.85 3.84
N ASN A 31 -36.26 -1.73 4.74
CA ASN A 31 -36.51 -3.16 4.46
C ASN A 31 -35.29 -3.90 3.88
N ILE A 32 -34.09 -3.52 4.33
CA ILE A 32 -32.84 -4.15 3.90
C ILE A 32 -32.71 -5.48 4.66
N CYS A 33 -32.71 -6.59 3.93
CA CYS A 33 -32.56 -7.94 4.49
C CYS A 33 -31.32 -8.04 5.40
N SER A 34 -31.41 -8.79 6.52
CA SER A 34 -30.30 -8.96 7.48
C SER A 34 -28.99 -9.38 6.81
N SER A 35 -29.03 -10.15 5.72
CA SER A 35 -27.84 -10.50 4.92
C SER A 35 -27.20 -9.29 4.24
N CYS A 36 -27.99 -8.33 3.74
CA CYS A 36 -27.49 -7.08 3.15
C CYS A 36 -26.96 -6.11 4.23
N VAL A 37 -27.49 -6.13 5.45
CA VAL A 37 -26.98 -5.33 6.58
C VAL A 37 -25.63 -5.85 7.05
N VAL A 38 -25.49 -7.17 7.19
CA VAL A 38 -24.20 -7.79 7.49
C VAL A 38 -23.21 -7.51 6.37
N TYR A 39 -23.62 -7.59 5.10
CA TYR A 39 -22.75 -7.25 3.95
C TYR A 39 -22.33 -5.77 3.94
N LEU A 40 -23.25 -4.83 4.23
CA LEU A 40 -22.97 -3.39 4.35
C LEU A 40 -22.07 -3.06 5.55
N ILE A 41 -22.21 -3.80 6.67
CA ILE A 41 -21.31 -3.67 7.82
C ILE A 41 -19.93 -4.29 7.51
N PHE A 42 -19.88 -5.41 6.79
CA PHE A 42 -18.62 -6.07 6.41
C PHE A 42 -17.81 -5.28 5.38
N THR A 43 -18.48 -4.63 4.42
CA THR A 43 -17.82 -3.74 3.44
C THR A 43 -17.40 -2.40 4.04
N SER A 44 -18.01 -2.00 5.15
CA SER A 44 -17.74 -0.71 5.83
C SER A 44 -16.53 -0.74 6.78
N VAL A 45 -15.98 -1.92 7.14
CA VAL A 45 -14.92 -2.03 8.16
C VAL A 45 -13.75 -2.93 7.75
N MET A 46 -13.30 -2.85 6.50
CA MET A 46 -11.96 -3.35 6.18
C MET A 46 -10.95 -2.20 6.26
N PRO A 47 -10.14 -2.12 7.33
CA PRO A 47 -9.22 -1.01 7.51
C PRO A 47 -8.20 -1.01 6.37
N LEU A 48 -7.99 0.17 5.80
CA LEU A 48 -6.88 0.39 4.91
C LEU A 48 -5.58 0.04 5.64
N TYR A 49 -4.74 -0.72 4.95
CA TYR A 49 -3.49 -1.24 5.45
C TYR A 49 -2.38 -0.84 4.50
N HIS A 50 -1.17 -0.73 5.04
CA HIS A 50 0.02 -0.53 4.26
C HIS A 50 1.09 -1.54 4.66
N LEU A 51 1.95 -1.86 3.69
CA LEU A 51 3.14 -2.67 3.88
C LEU A 51 4.24 -2.10 2.99
N LEU A 52 5.32 -1.64 3.60
CA LEU A 52 6.55 -1.25 2.95
C LEU A 52 7.58 -2.36 3.18
N TYR A 53 8.12 -2.90 2.09
CA TYR A 53 9.20 -3.86 2.16
C TYR A 53 10.35 -3.46 1.22
N GLN A 54 11.52 -4.06 1.45
CA GLN A 54 12.65 -4.05 0.54
C GLN A 54 13.06 -5.47 0.16
N SER A 55 13.66 -5.62 -1.02
CA SER A 55 14.20 -6.89 -1.50
C SER A 55 15.29 -6.65 -2.55
N TYR A 56 15.89 -7.73 -3.02
CA TYR A 56 16.89 -7.72 -4.08
C TYR A 56 16.36 -8.47 -5.30
N ALA A 57 16.71 -8.01 -6.49
CA ALA A 57 16.49 -8.72 -7.72
C ALA A 57 17.43 -9.92 -7.78
N SER A 58 16.91 -11.10 -8.14
CA SER A 58 17.73 -12.32 -8.30
C SER A 58 18.69 -12.23 -9.49
N GLU A 59 18.31 -11.47 -10.51
CA GLU A 59 19.11 -11.17 -11.70
C GLU A 59 18.87 -9.71 -12.11
N GLU A 60 19.84 -9.10 -12.79
CA GLU A 60 19.66 -7.78 -13.37
C GLU A 60 18.61 -7.83 -14.48
N PHE A 61 17.60 -6.97 -14.40
CA PHE A 61 16.60 -6.89 -15.46
C PHE A 61 17.18 -6.24 -16.71
N THR A 62 17.14 -6.95 -17.83
CA THR A 62 17.58 -6.43 -19.12
C THR A 62 16.51 -5.56 -19.79
N GLY A 63 16.88 -4.82 -20.84
CA GLY A 63 16.16 -3.63 -21.33
C GLY A 63 14.65 -3.72 -21.57
N ARG A 64 14.05 -4.90 -21.79
CA ARG A 64 12.59 -5.06 -21.92
C ARG A 64 11.91 -5.76 -20.74
N GLU A 65 12.67 -6.42 -19.87
CA GLU A 65 12.13 -7.24 -18.79
C GLU A 65 11.59 -6.40 -17.65
N LEU A 66 12.31 -5.36 -17.25
CA LEU A 66 11.86 -4.41 -16.23
C LEU A 66 10.54 -3.73 -16.64
N PRO A 67 10.41 -3.10 -17.83
CA PRO A 67 9.14 -2.50 -18.23
C PRO A 67 7.97 -3.49 -18.26
N THR A 68 8.23 -4.73 -18.68
CA THR A 68 7.21 -5.80 -18.72
C THR A 68 6.78 -6.21 -17.31
N LEU A 69 7.74 -6.36 -16.38
CA LEU A 69 7.46 -6.63 -14.97
C LEU A 69 6.62 -5.51 -14.35
N LEU A 70 7.05 -4.26 -14.49
CA LEU A 70 6.36 -3.09 -13.93
C LEU A 70 4.92 -3.00 -14.44
N ARG A 71 4.72 -3.25 -15.73
CA ARG A 71 3.40 -3.32 -16.36
C ARG A 71 2.54 -4.40 -15.72
N GLN A 72 3.05 -5.63 -15.66
CA GLN A 72 2.29 -6.77 -15.15
C GLN A 72 1.90 -6.54 -13.68
N SER A 73 2.86 -6.10 -12.86
CA SER A 73 2.63 -5.80 -11.44
C SER A 73 1.57 -4.72 -11.26
N SER A 74 1.62 -3.63 -12.03
CA SER A 74 0.61 -2.56 -11.96
C SER A 74 -0.80 -3.06 -12.26
N LEU A 75 -0.96 -3.83 -13.35
CA LEU A 75 -2.28 -4.38 -13.76
C LEU A 75 -2.84 -5.35 -12.71
N VAL A 76 -2.01 -6.24 -12.19
CA VAL A 76 -2.42 -7.21 -11.16
C VAL A 76 -2.82 -6.50 -9.87
N ASN A 77 -2.01 -5.52 -9.42
CA ASN A 77 -2.29 -4.78 -8.20
C ASN A 77 -3.57 -3.96 -8.32
N GLN A 78 -3.79 -3.29 -9.46
CA GLN A 78 -4.99 -2.52 -9.71
C GLN A 78 -6.25 -3.40 -9.72
N ALA A 79 -6.18 -4.62 -10.26
CA ALA A 79 -7.30 -5.56 -10.30
C ALA A 79 -7.79 -5.97 -8.90
N VAL A 80 -6.91 -5.93 -7.89
CA VAL A 80 -7.23 -6.19 -6.48
C VAL A 80 -7.29 -4.92 -5.62
N GLU A 81 -7.40 -3.74 -6.25
CA GLU A 81 -7.47 -2.44 -5.58
C GLU A 81 -6.28 -2.15 -4.65
N VAL A 82 -5.10 -2.67 -4.99
CA VAL A 82 -3.84 -2.34 -4.32
C VAL A 82 -3.15 -1.22 -5.08
N THR A 83 -2.82 -0.14 -4.38
CA THR A 83 -2.09 1.02 -4.91
C THR A 83 -0.74 1.13 -4.20
N GLY A 84 0.10 2.09 -4.61
CA GLY A 84 1.36 2.35 -3.92
C GLY A 84 2.47 2.80 -4.83
N LEU A 85 3.69 2.49 -4.42
CA LEU A 85 4.93 2.92 -5.06
C LEU A 85 5.90 1.74 -5.15
N LEU A 86 6.48 1.50 -6.32
CA LEU A 86 7.60 0.58 -6.51
C LEU A 86 8.84 1.38 -6.91
N LEU A 87 9.92 1.23 -6.15
CA LEU A 87 11.24 1.78 -6.46
C LEU A 87 12.14 0.64 -6.91
N TYR A 88 12.86 0.87 -8.02
CA TYR A 88 13.91 -0.03 -8.49
C TYR A 88 15.18 0.76 -8.76
N THR A 89 16.29 0.35 -8.15
CA THR A 89 17.57 1.03 -8.24
C THR A 89 18.51 0.33 -9.23
N PRO A 90 19.48 1.07 -9.82
CA PRO A 90 20.49 0.48 -10.72
C PRO A 90 21.28 -0.70 -10.15
N ASP A 91 21.48 -0.74 -8.83
CA ASP A 91 22.15 -1.84 -8.12
C ASP A 91 21.22 -3.02 -7.80
N GLY A 92 20.07 -3.13 -8.46
CA GLY A 92 19.18 -4.29 -8.39
C GLY A 92 18.36 -4.39 -7.11
N ARG A 93 18.15 -3.29 -6.37
CA ARG A 93 17.30 -3.30 -5.16
C ARG A 93 15.88 -2.85 -5.48
N PHE A 94 14.94 -3.45 -4.77
CA PHE A 94 13.54 -3.07 -4.75
C PHE A 94 13.14 -2.48 -3.40
N ALA A 95 12.30 -1.44 -3.44
CA ALA A 95 11.50 -1.04 -2.30
C ALA A 95 10.06 -0.77 -2.77
N GLN A 96 9.09 -1.43 -2.15
CA GLN A 96 7.70 -1.31 -2.58
C GLN A 96 6.79 -1.04 -1.41
N LEU A 97 6.03 0.05 -1.53
CA LEU A 97 4.90 0.37 -0.68
C LEU A 97 3.64 -0.19 -1.32
N LEU A 98 2.92 -1.04 -0.58
CA LEU A 98 1.60 -1.55 -0.92
C LEU A 98 0.55 -0.90 -0.02
N GLU A 99 -0.55 -0.45 -0.60
CA GLU A 99 -1.68 0.14 0.12
C GLU A 99 -2.98 -0.52 -0.35
N GLY A 100 -3.87 -0.85 0.58
CA GLY A 100 -5.14 -1.46 0.22
C GLY A 100 -5.85 -2.11 1.40
N ARG A 101 -6.84 -2.94 1.10
CA ARG A 101 -7.43 -3.80 2.13
C ARG A 101 -6.36 -4.74 2.65
N LYS A 102 -6.29 -4.94 3.98
CA LYS A 102 -5.24 -5.76 4.62
C LYS A 102 -5.04 -7.10 3.93
N GLN A 103 -6.13 -7.82 3.67
CA GLN A 103 -6.07 -9.13 3.01
C GLN A 103 -5.43 -9.04 1.61
N HIS A 104 -5.86 -8.10 0.78
CA HIS A 104 -5.32 -7.95 -0.58
C HIS A 104 -3.84 -7.56 -0.55
N VAL A 105 -3.43 -6.69 0.38
CA VAL A 105 -2.02 -6.30 0.55
C VAL A 105 -1.16 -7.51 0.92
N LEU A 106 -1.63 -8.33 1.87
CA LEU A 106 -0.90 -9.53 2.28
C LEU A 106 -0.86 -10.60 1.18
N GLU A 107 -1.95 -10.81 0.44
CA GLU A 107 -1.99 -11.74 -0.70
C GLU A 107 -1.01 -11.32 -1.81
N VAL A 108 -0.96 -10.02 -2.13
CA VAL A 108 0.02 -9.48 -3.09
C VAL A 108 1.44 -9.67 -2.57
N TYR A 109 1.69 -9.37 -1.30
CA TYR A 109 3.01 -9.53 -0.70
C TYR A 109 3.46 -11.00 -0.67
N GLU A 110 2.59 -11.93 -0.33
CA GLU A 110 2.89 -13.36 -0.37
C GLU A 110 3.25 -13.86 -1.77
N ARG A 111 2.57 -13.35 -2.81
CA ARG A 111 2.92 -13.67 -4.20
C ARG A 111 4.30 -13.14 -4.56
N ILE A 112 4.63 -11.92 -4.13
CA ILE A 112 5.94 -11.31 -4.34
C ILE A 112 7.02 -12.15 -3.67
N VAL A 113 6.86 -12.53 -2.40
CA VAL A 113 7.85 -13.33 -1.66
C VAL A 113 8.13 -14.69 -2.32
N ARG A 114 7.14 -15.26 -3.03
CA ARG A 114 7.30 -16.53 -3.77
C ARG A 114 7.81 -16.36 -5.21
N ASP A 115 7.94 -15.12 -5.70
CA ASP A 115 8.37 -14.85 -7.05
C ASP A 115 9.90 -14.97 -7.15
N SER A 116 10.37 -15.91 -7.99
CA SER A 116 11.79 -16.26 -8.11
C SER A 116 12.67 -15.10 -8.59
N ARG A 117 12.08 -14.03 -9.12
CA ARG A 117 12.82 -12.84 -9.59
C ARG A 117 13.27 -11.93 -8.46
N ASN A 118 12.82 -12.16 -7.23
CA ASN A 118 13.27 -11.42 -6.05
C ASN A 118 13.64 -12.36 -4.90
N HIS A 119 14.51 -11.87 -4.02
CA HIS A 119 14.92 -12.56 -2.81
C HIS A 119 15.20 -11.59 -1.67
N THR A 120 15.41 -12.14 -0.46
CA THR A 120 15.70 -11.37 0.76
C THR A 120 14.64 -10.28 1.02
N CYS A 121 13.36 -10.67 0.98
CA CYS A 121 12.26 -9.76 1.29
C CYS A 121 12.24 -9.43 2.79
N GLU A 122 12.34 -8.14 3.11
CA GLU A 122 12.29 -7.64 4.48
C GLU A 122 11.20 -6.57 4.61
N VAL A 123 10.25 -6.77 5.52
CA VAL A 123 9.24 -5.77 5.85
C VAL A 123 9.86 -4.68 6.71
N LEU A 124 9.83 -3.44 6.22
CA LEU A 124 10.37 -2.26 6.91
C LEU A 124 9.33 -1.56 7.78
N MET A 125 8.06 -1.60 7.35
CA MET A 125 6.95 -0.97 8.05
C MET A 125 5.63 -1.57 7.56
N GLU A 126 4.70 -1.82 8.47
CA GLU A 126 3.32 -2.17 8.12
C GLU A 126 2.34 -1.67 9.17
N GLY A 127 1.06 -1.58 8.81
CA GLY A 127 0.03 -1.19 9.76
C GLY A 127 -1.23 -0.57 9.15
N PRO A 128 -2.20 -0.20 10.00
CA PRO A 128 -3.40 0.48 9.53
C PRO A 128 -3.11 1.93 9.13
N TRP A 129 -3.74 2.38 8.06
CA TRP A 129 -3.81 3.79 7.66
C TRP A 129 -5.26 4.27 7.59
N SER A 130 -5.46 5.58 7.79
CA SER A 130 -6.77 6.21 7.64
C SER A 130 -7.10 6.57 6.18
N LYS A 131 -6.08 6.80 5.35
CA LYS A 131 -6.20 7.16 3.93
C LYS A 131 -4.99 6.71 3.13
N ARG A 132 -5.16 6.49 1.83
CA ARG A 132 -4.03 6.17 0.93
C ARG A 132 -3.10 7.37 0.81
N SER A 133 -1.81 7.10 0.63
CA SER A 133 -0.81 8.10 0.22
C SER A 133 -0.85 8.20 -1.31
N PHE A 134 -0.84 7.07 -1.99
CA PHE A 134 -0.88 6.97 -3.45
C PHE A 134 -2.26 6.52 -3.92
N SER A 135 -2.94 7.41 -4.64
CA SER A 135 -4.27 7.14 -5.21
C SER A 135 -4.23 6.19 -6.42
N TYR A 136 -3.06 6.02 -7.02
CA TYR A 136 -2.78 5.18 -8.19
C TYR A 136 -1.43 4.48 -8.02
N TRP A 137 -1.05 3.63 -8.97
CA TRP A 137 0.23 2.92 -8.95
C TRP A 137 1.36 3.83 -9.49
N CYS A 138 2.39 4.05 -8.67
CA CYS A 138 3.57 4.81 -9.05
C CYS A 138 4.80 3.90 -9.15
N VAL A 139 5.72 4.27 -10.04
CA VAL A 139 7.03 3.65 -10.15
C VAL A 139 8.09 4.75 -10.04
N GLY A 140 9.08 4.55 -9.18
CA GLY A 140 10.27 5.40 -9.13
C GLY A 140 11.48 4.70 -9.73
N LEU A 141 12.14 5.36 -10.68
CA LEU A 141 13.35 4.86 -11.36
C LEU A 141 14.43 5.96 -11.39
N SER A 142 15.70 5.55 -11.54
CA SER A 142 16.79 6.47 -11.84
C SER A 142 16.66 7.08 -13.23
N ASP A 143 16.22 6.28 -14.21
CA ASP A 143 15.90 6.70 -15.58
C ASP A 143 14.47 6.27 -15.95
N CYS A 144 13.62 7.24 -16.31
CA CYS A 144 12.24 6.99 -16.74
C CYS A 144 12.12 6.65 -18.23
N ALA A 145 13.21 6.68 -19.02
CA ALA A 145 13.18 6.28 -20.43
C ALA A 145 12.84 4.78 -20.63
N VAL A 146 12.92 3.99 -19.56
CA VAL A 146 12.70 2.54 -19.55
C VAL A 146 11.21 2.17 -19.41
N VAL A 147 10.30 3.14 -19.37
CA VAL A 147 8.89 2.91 -19.02
C VAL A 147 8.04 2.64 -20.27
N PRO A 148 7.14 1.63 -20.27
CA PRO A 148 6.27 1.37 -21.41
C PRO A 148 5.19 2.44 -21.56
N GLU A 149 4.96 2.91 -22.79
CA GLU A 149 3.88 3.85 -23.13
C GLU A 149 2.48 3.22 -22.93
N GLY A 150 1.49 4.04 -22.57
CA GLY A 150 0.06 3.66 -22.62
C GLY A 150 -0.52 2.93 -21.41
N LEU A 151 0.09 3.07 -20.22
CA LEU A 151 -0.35 2.38 -19.00
C LEU A 151 -0.77 3.33 -17.88
N PRO A 152 -1.64 2.89 -16.95
CA PRO A 152 -2.07 3.69 -15.79
C PRO A 152 -1.00 3.70 -14.68
N LEU A 153 0.26 3.86 -15.06
CA LEU A 153 1.38 3.98 -14.13
C LEU A 153 2.04 5.35 -14.31
N THR A 154 2.41 5.97 -13.20
CA THR A 154 3.17 7.21 -13.21
C THR A 154 4.63 6.88 -12.91
N CYS A 155 5.53 7.15 -13.86
CA CYS A 155 6.97 7.11 -13.58
C CYS A 155 7.41 8.42 -12.95
N VAL A 156 8.24 8.32 -11.92
CA VAL A 156 8.84 9.45 -11.24
C VAL A 156 10.34 9.23 -11.19
N ASN A 157 11.11 10.20 -11.65
CA ASN A 157 12.56 10.14 -11.51
C ASN A 157 12.92 10.28 -10.02
N PHE A 158 13.95 9.60 -9.54
CA PHE A 158 14.41 9.74 -8.14
C PHE A 158 14.60 11.21 -7.71
N ARG A 159 15.06 12.10 -8.60
CA ARG A 159 15.21 13.54 -8.31
C ARG A 159 13.88 14.24 -8.01
N GLN A 160 12.76 13.74 -8.51
CA GLN A 160 11.41 14.27 -8.29
C GLN A 160 10.71 13.60 -7.09
N LEU A 161 11.28 12.50 -6.58
CA LEU A 161 10.68 11.71 -5.51
C LEU A 161 10.51 12.50 -4.19
N PRO A 162 11.46 13.33 -3.72
CA PRO A 162 11.28 14.13 -2.50
C PRO A 162 10.06 15.05 -2.55
N ASP A 163 9.88 15.76 -3.66
CA ASP A 163 8.76 16.68 -3.86
C ASP A 163 7.43 15.94 -3.93
N LEU A 164 7.41 14.78 -4.61
CA LEU A 164 6.22 13.93 -4.65
C LEU A 164 5.84 13.44 -3.25
N LEU A 165 6.80 12.85 -2.52
CA LEU A 165 6.57 12.27 -1.20
C LEU A 165 6.05 13.29 -0.20
N THR A 166 6.55 14.53 -0.25
CA THR A 166 6.08 15.63 0.58
C THR A 166 4.62 15.98 0.28
N LYS A 167 4.18 15.86 -0.98
CA LYS A 167 2.78 16.14 -1.39
C LYS A 167 1.83 14.99 -1.08
N VAL A 168 2.23 13.74 -1.32
CA VAL A 168 1.36 12.56 -1.20
C VAL A 168 1.32 11.97 0.21
N ALA A 169 2.38 12.17 0.99
CA ALA A 169 2.51 11.64 2.35
C ALA A 169 2.96 12.69 3.40
N PRO A 170 2.40 13.91 3.42
CA PRO A 170 2.88 15.01 4.30
C PRO A 170 2.79 14.68 5.79
N THR A 171 1.84 13.81 6.18
CA THR A 171 1.61 13.42 7.58
C THR A 171 2.34 12.14 7.96
N ARG A 172 3.31 11.68 7.15
CA ARG A 172 4.00 10.37 7.35
C ARG A 172 5.52 10.52 7.24
N PRO A 173 6.16 11.27 8.15
CA PRO A 173 7.59 11.55 8.07
C PRO A 173 8.47 10.28 8.08
N MET A 174 8.05 9.23 8.81
CA MET A 174 8.79 7.95 8.83
C MET A 174 8.71 7.19 7.51
N LEU A 175 7.56 7.23 6.82
CA LEU A 175 7.43 6.65 5.47
C LEU A 175 8.34 7.39 4.49
N VAL A 176 8.27 8.73 4.51
CA VAL A 176 9.09 9.59 3.65
C VAL A 176 10.57 9.34 3.91
N HIS A 177 10.99 9.31 5.17
CA HIS A 177 12.37 9.04 5.56
C HIS A 177 12.87 7.68 5.05
N ARG A 178 12.10 6.59 5.24
CA ARG A 178 12.47 5.26 4.75
C ARG A 178 12.63 5.22 3.23
N LEU A 179 11.66 5.77 2.49
CA LEU A 179 11.72 5.79 1.03
C LEU A 179 12.87 6.66 0.49
N LEU A 180 13.14 7.81 1.12
CA LEU A 180 14.26 8.67 0.72
C LEU A 180 15.62 8.07 1.07
N SER A 181 15.76 7.45 2.24
CA SER A 181 17.00 6.75 2.64
C SER A 181 17.35 5.60 1.68
N PHE A 182 16.35 5.00 1.05
CA PHE A 182 16.57 3.93 0.07
C PHE A 182 17.23 4.44 -1.22
N VAL A 183 16.85 5.64 -1.68
CA VAL A 183 17.32 6.23 -2.95
C VAL A 183 18.44 7.27 -2.77
N GLU A 184 18.75 7.68 -1.55
CA GLU A 184 19.76 8.71 -1.22
C GLU A 184 21.09 8.56 -1.97
N PRO A 185 21.68 7.34 -2.12
CA PRO A 185 22.91 7.17 -2.89
C PRO A 185 22.82 7.60 -4.36
N PHE A 186 21.62 7.60 -4.94
CA PHE A 186 21.34 7.96 -6.33
C PHE A 186 20.87 9.40 -6.51
N LEU A 187 20.57 10.11 -5.41
CA LEU A 187 20.25 11.54 -5.45
C LEU A 187 21.50 12.41 -5.49
N THR A 188 22.60 11.94 -4.90
CA THR A 188 23.84 12.69 -4.69
C THR A 188 24.90 12.48 -5.77
N ASN A 189 24.83 11.36 -6.52
CA ASN A 189 25.77 11.06 -7.61
C ASN A 189 25.12 11.27 -8.99
N PRO A 190 25.58 12.24 -9.79
CA PRO A 190 25.01 12.54 -11.11
C PRO A 190 25.47 11.60 -12.24
N THR A 191 26.24 10.55 -11.95
CA THR A 191 27.01 9.75 -12.93
C THR A 191 26.43 8.39 -13.32
N TYR A 192 25.15 8.12 -13.04
CA TYR A 192 24.42 6.98 -13.62
C TYR A 192 23.43 7.45 -14.68
#